data_AF-A0A353FC38-F1
#
_entry.id   AF-A0A353FC38-F1
#
_cell.length_a   1.000
_cell.length_b   1.000
_cell.length_c   1.000
_cell.angle_alpha   90.00
_cell.angle_beta   90.00
_cell.angle_gamma   90.00
#
_symmetry.space_group_name_H-M   'P 1'
#
loop_
_entity.id
_entity.type
_entity.pdbx_description
1 polymer ?
#
loop_
_entity_poly.entity_id
_entity_poly.type
_entity_poly.pdbx_seq_one_letter_code
_entity_poly.pdbx_strand_id
1 'polypeptide(L)'
;IGNGTAGRETEDFIQKRLRLKKDVTVFMVNEAGASVYSASKVAREEFPTYDVTVRGAVSIGRRLMDPLAELVKIDPKSIGVGQYQHDVDQNQLKKSLDTVVESVVNQVGVNLNTASKHLLNYISGLGPKLAETIVEHRAENGAFQNRKELLNVKGLGPKAYEQAAGFLRIPDGDNPLDNSAVHPESYTVVKRMAKDMGVPVERLIGSRESLQKITLNNYVTDQTGLPTLKDIVEELAKVGRDPRGKVKVFSFDPNIRKVEDLKEGMILPGLVTNITRFGAFVDVGAKQDGLVHISQLADRFVSDPNEIVRLNQEVQVKVLEVDIARKRIQLSMKEA
;
A
#
# COMPACT_ATOMS: atom_id res chain seq x y z
N ILE A 1 -5.04 10.09 13.27
CA ILE A 1 -4.20 11.13 13.90
C ILE A 1 -2.85 11.09 13.21
N GLY A 2 -2.28 12.23 12.83
CA GLY A 2 -0.94 12.28 12.22
C GLY A 2 0.14 11.93 13.25
N ASN A 3 1.19 11.23 12.82
CA ASN A 3 2.29 10.78 13.69
C ASN A 3 3.43 11.80 13.86
N GLY A 4 3.23 13.06 13.49
CA GLY A 4 4.22 14.10 13.70
C GLY A 4 4.13 14.76 15.08
N THR A 5 4.45 16.06 15.10
CA THR A 5 4.53 16.87 16.35
C THR A 5 3.23 16.79 17.13
N ALA A 6 3.34 16.46 18.42
CA ALA A 6 2.22 16.31 19.34
C ALA A 6 1.18 15.22 18.96
N GLY A 7 1.52 14.30 18.05
CA GLY A 7 0.62 13.23 17.62
C GLY A 7 0.20 12.29 18.76
N ARG A 8 1.14 11.90 19.63
CA ARG A 8 0.87 11.04 20.80
C ARG A 8 0.07 11.77 21.88
N GLU A 9 0.36 13.04 22.12
CA GLU A 9 -0.40 13.89 23.02
C GLU A 9 -1.85 14.04 22.54
N THR A 10 -2.04 14.16 21.22
CA THR A 10 -3.36 14.22 20.59
C THR A 10 -4.10 12.89 20.71
N GLU A 11 -3.41 11.77 20.51
CA GLU A 11 -3.97 10.42 20.72
C GLU A 11 -4.41 10.22 22.18
N ASP A 12 -3.55 10.55 23.15
CA ASP A 12 -3.83 10.45 24.59
C ASP A 12 -5.03 11.32 24.98
N PHE A 13 -5.10 12.54 24.45
CA PHE A 13 -6.23 13.44 24.66
C PHE A 13 -7.54 12.84 24.13
N ILE A 14 -7.54 12.32 22.90
CA ILE A 14 -8.73 11.73 22.28
C ILE A 14 -9.18 10.47 23.03
N GLN A 15 -8.25 9.56 23.33
CA GLN A 15 -8.59 8.27 23.95
C GLN A 15 -8.96 8.43 25.43
N LYS A 16 -8.24 9.24 26.21
CA LYS A 16 -8.41 9.30 27.67
C LYS A 16 -9.27 10.45 28.16
N ARG A 17 -9.26 11.59 27.46
CA ARG A 17 -9.96 12.82 27.92
C ARG A 17 -11.28 13.04 27.21
N LEU A 18 -11.32 12.84 25.90
CA LEU A 18 -12.53 13.06 25.11
C LEU A 18 -13.59 11.97 25.30
N ARG A 19 -13.18 10.78 25.80
CA ARG A 19 -14.06 9.62 26.06
C ARG A 19 -15.00 9.33 24.89
N LEU A 20 -14.41 9.19 23.69
CA LEU A 20 -15.17 8.78 22.51
C LEU A 20 -15.97 7.50 22.79
N LYS A 21 -17.08 7.32 22.08
CA LYS A 21 -17.88 6.10 22.17
C LYS A 21 -16.99 4.87 21.89
N LYS A 22 -17.26 3.75 22.56
CA LYS A 22 -16.43 2.53 22.52
C LYS A 22 -16.27 1.91 21.13
N ASP A 23 -17.11 2.28 20.18
CA ASP A 23 -17.09 1.85 18.78
C ASP A 23 -16.12 2.67 17.91
N VAL A 24 -15.59 3.78 18.41
CA VAL A 24 -14.62 4.60 17.65
C VAL A 24 -13.20 4.13 17.92
N THR A 25 -12.58 3.55 16.89
CA THR A 25 -11.16 3.16 16.93
C THR A 25 -10.28 4.32 16.47
N VAL A 26 -9.21 4.59 17.21
CA VAL A 26 -8.24 5.64 16.90
C VAL A 26 -7.02 5.03 16.23
N PHE A 27 -6.59 5.62 15.13
CA PHE A 27 -5.41 5.19 14.37
C PHE A 27 -4.37 6.30 14.30
N MET A 28 -3.11 5.93 14.49
CA MET A 28 -1.96 6.73 14.12
C MET A 28 -1.64 6.52 12.64
N VAL A 29 -1.42 7.60 11.91
CA VAL A 29 -1.24 7.62 10.46
C VAL A 29 0.03 8.38 10.14
N ASN A 30 0.85 7.84 9.24
CA ASN A 30 2.04 8.52 8.76
C ASN A 30 1.65 9.82 8.03
N GLU A 31 2.13 10.97 8.53
CA GLU A 31 1.83 12.29 7.94
C GLU A 31 2.90 12.79 6.94
N ALA A 32 3.92 11.98 6.64
CA ALA A 32 5.01 12.37 5.76
C ALA A 32 4.49 12.78 4.37
N GLY A 33 4.89 13.96 3.90
CA GLY A 33 4.38 14.57 2.67
C GLY A 33 2.97 15.16 2.76
N ALA A 34 2.27 15.13 3.90
CA ALA A 34 0.92 15.73 4.03
C ALA A 34 0.98 17.27 3.89
N SER A 35 2.04 17.89 4.40
CA SER A 35 2.32 19.32 4.19
C SER A 35 2.58 19.64 2.72
N VAL A 36 3.34 18.79 2.02
CA VAL A 36 3.61 18.92 0.58
C VAL A 36 2.33 18.81 -0.23
N TYR A 37 1.48 17.80 0.06
CA TYR A 37 0.16 17.70 -0.54
C TYR A 37 -0.65 18.97 -0.29
N SER A 38 -0.75 19.44 0.95
CA SER A 38 -1.63 20.55 1.32
C SER A 38 -1.32 21.88 0.60
N ALA A 39 -0.05 22.11 0.27
CA ALA A 39 0.42 23.28 -0.47
C ALA A 39 0.42 23.07 -2.01
N SER A 40 0.20 21.84 -2.47
CA SER A 40 0.25 21.47 -3.87
C SER A 40 -0.86 22.12 -4.70
N LYS A 41 -0.68 22.10 -6.03
CA LYS A 41 -1.75 22.49 -6.97
C LYS A 41 -2.94 21.53 -6.87
N VAL A 42 -2.66 20.23 -6.71
CA VAL A 42 -3.70 19.17 -6.59
C VAL A 42 -4.63 19.46 -5.41
N ALA A 43 -4.10 19.74 -4.22
CA ALA A 43 -4.94 20.03 -3.06
C ALA A 43 -5.70 21.36 -3.18
N ARG A 44 -5.15 22.35 -3.90
CA ARG A 44 -5.84 23.60 -4.21
C ARG A 44 -6.98 23.41 -5.21
N GLU A 45 -6.83 22.52 -6.17
CA GLU A 45 -7.88 22.15 -7.13
C GLU A 45 -8.99 21.32 -6.43
N GLU A 46 -8.63 20.36 -5.58
CA GLU A 46 -9.59 19.54 -4.83
C GLU A 46 -10.34 20.36 -3.75
N PHE A 47 -9.65 21.32 -3.11
CA PHE A 47 -10.18 22.09 -1.99
C PHE A 47 -9.86 23.60 -2.11
N PRO A 48 -10.50 24.33 -3.03
CA PRO A 48 -10.14 25.72 -3.32
C PRO A 48 -10.36 26.68 -2.14
N THR A 49 -11.42 26.44 -1.36
CA THR A 49 -11.89 27.33 -0.29
C THR A 49 -11.29 27.02 1.09
N TYR A 50 -10.70 25.84 1.27
CA TYR A 50 -10.10 25.44 2.54
C TYR A 50 -8.65 25.89 2.64
N ASP A 51 -8.21 26.26 3.85
CA ASP A 51 -6.83 26.63 4.09
C ASP A 51 -5.90 25.39 4.10
N VAL A 52 -4.59 25.67 4.14
CA VAL A 52 -3.54 24.65 4.07
C VAL A 52 -3.64 23.62 5.21
N THR A 53 -4.05 24.02 6.41
CA THR A 53 -4.11 23.11 7.57
C THR A 53 -5.22 22.09 7.43
N VAL A 54 -6.41 22.52 6.96
CA VAL A 54 -7.54 21.64 6.69
C VAL A 54 -7.22 20.65 5.57
N ARG A 55 -6.57 21.10 4.50
CA ARG A 55 -6.11 20.20 3.42
C ARG A 55 -5.16 19.12 3.94
N GLY A 56 -4.25 19.46 4.84
CA GLY A 56 -3.36 18.51 5.50
C GLY A 56 -4.14 17.46 6.32
N ALA A 57 -5.13 17.90 7.11
CA ALA A 57 -5.98 17.02 7.90
C ALA A 57 -6.81 16.06 7.02
N VAL A 58 -7.33 16.55 5.89
CA VAL A 58 -8.03 15.72 4.90
C VAL A 58 -7.13 14.62 4.35
N SER A 59 -5.86 14.93 4.03
CA SER A 59 -4.91 13.93 3.55
C SER A 59 -4.65 12.84 4.58
N ILE A 60 -4.49 13.20 5.86
CA ILE A 60 -4.31 12.23 6.95
C ILE A 60 -5.53 11.29 7.04
N GLY A 61 -6.75 11.82 6.96
CA GLY A 61 -7.97 11.01 6.96
C GLY A 61 -8.05 10.07 5.76
N ARG A 62 -7.71 10.55 4.56
CA ARG A 62 -7.73 9.74 3.32
C ARG A 62 -6.68 8.65 3.30
N ARG A 63 -5.49 8.89 3.86
CA ARG A 63 -4.44 7.86 4.00
C ARG A 63 -4.89 6.69 4.85
N LEU A 64 -5.72 6.92 5.87
CA LEU A 64 -6.27 5.82 6.66
C LEU A 64 -7.25 4.97 5.85
N MET A 65 -8.03 5.59 4.95
CA MET A 65 -8.99 4.89 4.10
C MET A 65 -8.30 4.09 3.00
N ASP A 66 -7.38 4.72 2.27
CA ASP A 66 -6.55 4.08 1.25
C ASP A 66 -5.20 4.82 1.13
N PRO A 67 -4.12 4.29 1.74
CA PRO A 67 -2.81 4.92 1.67
C PRO A 67 -2.32 5.10 0.23
N LEU A 68 -2.55 4.10 -0.63
CA LEU A 68 -2.04 4.12 -2.00
C LEU A 68 -2.71 5.23 -2.81
N ALA A 69 -4.04 5.32 -2.75
CA ALA A 69 -4.81 6.29 -3.53
C ALA A 69 -4.53 7.75 -3.12
N GLU A 70 -4.08 7.98 -1.88
CA GLU A 70 -3.75 9.31 -1.39
C GLU A 70 -2.26 9.66 -1.59
N LEU A 71 -1.33 8.72 -1.36
CA LEU A 71 0.12 8.97 -1.51
C LEU A 71 0.52 9.21 -2.97
N VAL A 72 -0.15 8.60 -3.95
CA VAL A 72 0.12 8.81 -5.39
C VAL A 72 -0.12 10.25 -5.86
N LYS A 73 -0.81 11.07 -5.06
CA LYS A 73 -1.04 12.50 -5.34
C LYS A 73 0.16 13.39 -5.01
N ILE A 74 1.16 12.83 -4.33
CA ILE A 74 2.37 13.52 -3.88
C ILE A 74 3.51 13.07 -4.79
N ASP A 75 4.44 13.98 -5.11
CA ASP A 75 5.69 13.59 -5.76
C ASP A 75 6.40 12.54 -4.87
N PRO A 76 6.69 11.32 -5.37
CA PRO A 76 7.23 10.25 -4.54
C PRO A 76 8.49 10.66 -3.75
N LYS A 77 9.35 11.53 -4.31
CA LYS A 77 10.55 12.02 -3.61
C LYS A 77 10.24 12.90 -2.40
N SER A 78 9.03 13.44 -2.32
CA SER A 78 8.55 14.31 -1.24
C SER A 78 7.85 13.54 -0.11
N ILE A 79 7.70 12.22 -0.22
CA ILE A 79 7.12 11.37 0.82
C ILE A 79 8.10 11.17 1.99
N GLY A 80 9.39 11.48 1.82
CA GLY A 80 10.39 11.31 2.88
C GLY A 80 10.83 9.85 3.00
N VAL A 81 11.54 9.37 1.99
CA VAL A 81 11.91 7.94 1.83
C VAL A 81 13.26 7.58 2.45
N GLY A 82 13.97 8.56 3.00
CA GLY A 82 15.24 8.34 3.69
C GLY A 82 15.87 9.62 4.22
N GLN A 83 16.81 9.48 5.15
CA GLN A 83 17.46 10.59 5.86
C GLN A 83 18.20 11.56 4.92
N TYR A 84 18.99 11.03 3.99
CA TYR A 84 19.83 11.79 3.07
C TYR A 84 19.25 11.83 1.65
N GLN A 85 17.93 11.72 1.51
CA GLN A 85 17.27 11.70 0.20
C GLN A 85 17.53 12.97 -0.64
N HIS A 86 17.93 14.07 -0.01
CA HIS A 86 18.24 15.34 -0.68
C HIS A 86 19.67 15.42 -1.19
N ASP A 87 20.56 14.54 -0.71
CA ASP A 87 21.99 14.53 -1.04
C ASP A 87 22.33 13.58 -2.19
N VAL A 88 21.32 12.85 -2.71
CA VAL A 88 21.46 11.95 -3.85
C VAL A 88 21.03 12.61 -5.16
N ASP A 89 21.34 11.98 -6.29
CA ASP A 89 20.85 12.39 -7.60
C ASP A 89 19.31 12.35 -7.63
N GLN A 90 18.71 13.54 -7.74
CA GLN A 90 17.27 13.73 -7.66
C GLN A 90 16.52 13.14 -8.86
N ASN A 91 17.15 13.05 -10.03
CA ASN A 91 16.52 12.48 -11.23
C ASN A 91 16.49 10.96 -11.14
N GLN A 92 17.59 10.35 -10.69
CA GLN A 92 17.67 8.90 -10.47
C GLN A 92 16.76 8.48 -9.32
N LEU A 93 16.72 9.25 -8.23
CA LEU A 93 15.80 9.01 -7.12
C LEU A 93 14.35 9.04 -7.60
N LYS A 94 13.95 10.11 -8.31
CA LYS A 94 12.58 10.24 -8.82
C LYS A 94 12.22 9.06 -9.72
N LYS A 95 13.07 8.71 -10.68
CA LYS A 95 12.83 7.59 -11.59
C LYS A 95 12.64 6.27 -10.84
N SER A 96 13.50 6.01 -9.86
CA SER A 96 13.43 4.80 -9.03
C SER A 96 12.11 4.74 -8.25
N LEU A 97 11.73 5.85 -7.60
CA LEU A 97 10.49 5.92 -6.83
C LEU A 97 9.24 5.83 -7.71
N ASP A 98 9.25 6.45 -8.89
CA ASP A 98 8.16 6.32 -9.86
C ASP A 98 7.97 4.85 -10.28
N THR A 99 9.05 4.10 -10.53
CA THR A 99 8.98 2.67 -10.82
C THR A 99 8.42 1.85 -9.66
N VAL A 100 8.77 2.18 -8.42
CA VAL A 100 8.18 1.54 -7.23
C VAL A 100 6.67 1.83 -7.15
N VAL A 101 6.26 3.07 -7.38
CA VAL A 101 4.85 3.47 -7.34
C VAL A 101 4.06 2.74 -8.44
N GLU A 102 4.58 2.70 -9.67
CA GLU A 102 4.00 1.94 -10.77
C GLU A 102 3.86 0.45 -10.41
N SER A 103 4.92 -0.17 -9.90
CA SER A 103 4.89 -1.58 -9.50
C SER A 103 3.82 -1.87 -8.44
N VAL A 104 3.73 -1.04 -7.40
CA VAL A 104 2.75 -1.21 -6.32
C VAL A 104 1.32 -0.98 -6.82
N VAL A 105 1.09 0.06 -7.63
CA VAL A 105 -0.25 0.36 -8.18
C VAL A 105 -0.75 -0.79 -9.06
N ASN A 106 0.10 -1.32 -9.94
CA ASN A 106 -0.28 -2.42 -10.82
C ASN A 106 -0.41 -3.76 -10.06
N GLN A 107 0.41 -4.00 -9.02
CA GLN A 107 0.27 -5.18 -8.18
C GLN A 107 -1.05 -5.18 -7.39
N VAL A 108 -1.46 -4.02 -6.86
CA VAL A 108 -2.72 -3.87 -6.12
C VAL A 108 -3.91 -3.90 -7.06
N GLY A 109 -3.79 -3.32 -8.26
CA GLY A 109 -4.89 -3.09 -9.20
C GLY A 109 -5.79 -1.95 -8.72
N VAL A 110 -6.56 -1.35 -9.64
CA VAL A 110 -7.37 -0.16 -9.33
C VAL A 110 -8.80 -0.32 -9.82
N ASN A 111 -9.76 0.17 -9.04
CA ASN A 111 -11.15 0.20 -9.48
C ASN A 111 -11.32 1.31 -10.54
N LEU A 112 -11.63 0.92 -11.78
CA LEU A 112 -11.75 1.82 -12.92
C LEU A 112 -12.83 2.91 -12.69
N ASN A 113 -13.90 2.57 -11.99
CA ASN A 113 -15.05 3.45 -11.78
C ASN A 113 -14.86 4.44 -10.61
N THR A 114 -13.88 4.23 -9.74
CA THR A 114 -13.64 5.12 -8.58
C THR A 114 -12.25 5.73 -8.54
N ALA A 115 -11.28 5.17 -9.26
CA ALA A 115 -9.91 5.67 -9.27
C ALA A 115 -9.84 7.13 -9.75
N SER A 116 -8.93 7.90 -9.13
CA SER A 116 -8.60 9.25 -9.56
C SER A 116 -7.64 9.23 -10.75
N LYS A 117 -7.55 10.35 -11.48
CA LYS A 117 -6.55 10.50 -12.55
C LYS A 117 -5.11 10.34 -12.05
N HIS A 118 -4.84 10.69 -10.79
CA HIS A 118 -3.51 10.54 -10.19
C HIS A 118 -3.14 9.06 -9.98
N LEU A 119 -4.11 8.22 -9.62
CA LEU A 119 -3.89 6.79 -9.46
C LEU A 119 -3.82 6.08 -10.82
N LEU A 120 -4.72 6.41 -11.75
CA LEU A 120 -4.75 5.86 -13.11
C LEU A 120 -3.46 6.16 -13.90
N ASN A 121 -2.81 7.30 -13.62
CA ASN A 121 -1.55 7.67 -14.26
C ASN A 121 -0.45 6.60 -14.10
N TYR A 122 -0.45 5.88 -12.97
CA TYR A 122 0.54 4.84 -12.67
C TYR A 122 0.13 3.45 -13.17
N ILE A 123 -1.00 3.31 -13.85
CA ILE A 123 -1.37 2.04 -14.49
C ILE A 123 -0.57 1.87 -15.78
N SER A 124 -0.08 0.65 -15.97
CA SER A 124 0.70 0.28 -17.15
C SER A 124 -0.04 0.66 -18.44
N GLY A 125 0.63 1.41 -19.32
CA GLY A 125 0.09 1.82 -20.62
C GLY A 125 -0.85 3.02 -20.63
N LEU A 126 -1.16 3.67 -19.50
CA LEU A 126 -2.04 4.85 -19.46
C LEU A 126 -1.28 6.19 -19.47
N GLY A 127 -0.49 6.45 -18.41
CA GLY A 127 0.13 7.75 -18.20
C GLY A 127 -0.88 8.90 -18.00
N PRO A 128 -0.40 10.17 -17.94
CA PRO A 128 -1.22 11.28 -17.43
C PRO A 128 -2.42 11.62 -18.32
N LYS A 129 -2.20 11.59 -19.64
CA LYS A 129 -3.21 12.00 -20.62
C LYS A 129 -4.37 11.01 -20.68
N LEU A 130 -4.10 9.71 -20.79
CA LEU A 130 -5.17 8.71 -20.81
C LEU A 130 -5.88 8.61 -19.47
N ALA A 131 -5.17 8.79 -18.36
CA ALA A 131 -5.80 8.85 -17.04
C ALA A 131 -6.83 9.98 -16.94
N GLU A 132 -6.55 11.15 -17.48
CA GLU A 132 -7.52 12.25 -17.57
C GLU A 132 -8.69 11.91 -18.49
N THR A 133 -8.43 11.42 -19.71
CA THR A 133 -9.50 11.05 -20.65
C THR A 133 -10.42 9.96 -20.12
N ILE A 134 -9.91 8.99 -19.35
CA ILE A 134 -10.73 7.95 -18.72
C ILE A 134 -11.70 8.56 -17.70
N VAL A 135 -11.23 9.50 -16.89
CA VAL A 135 -12.07 10.18 -15.89
C VAL A 135 -13.11 11.06 -16.56
N GLU A 136 -12.75 11.77 -17.62
CA GLU A 136 -13.68 12.56 -18.46
C GLU A 136 -14.73 11.66 -19.10
N HIS A 137 -14.32 10.56 -19.73
CA HIS A 137 -15.22 9.59 -20.34
C HIS A 137 -16.22 9.02 -19.32
N ARG A 138 -15.75 8.69 -18.11
CA ARG A 138 -16.59 8.23 -17.00
C ARG A 138 -17.59 9.30 -16.53
N ALA A 139 -17.19 10.58 -16.52
CA ALA A 139 -18.06 11.68 -16.14
C ALA A 139 -19.17 11.93 -17.19
N GLU A 140 -18.86 11.75 -18.47
CA GLU A 140 -19.78 11.96 -19.59
C GLU A 140 -20.72 10.78 -19.86
N ASN A 141 -20.21 9.55 -19.78
CA ASN A 141 -20.90 8.34 -20.23
C ASN A 141 -21.37 7.44 -19.06
N GLY A 142 -20.98 7.76 -17.83
CA GLY A 142 -21.27 6.96 -16.64
C GLY A 142 -20.20 5.89 -16.35
N ALA A 143 -20.54 4.97 -15.45
CA ALA A 143 -19.63 3.92 -15.01
C ALA A 143 -19.45 2.83 -16.08
N PHE A 144 -18.21 2.39 -16.26
CA PHE A 144 -17.85 1.27 -17.14
C PHE A 144 -18.48 -0.02 -16.62
N GLN A 145 -19.16 -0.77 -17.49
CA GLN A 145 -19.77 -2.07 -17.15
C GLN A 145 -18.83 -3.25 -17.40
N ASN A 146 -17.90 -3.09 -18.34
CA ASN A 146 -16.88 -4.09 -18.65
C ASN A 146 -15.61 -3.45 -19.20
N ARG A 147 -14.51 -4.21 -19.19
CA ARG A 147 -13.21 -3.72 -19.67
C ARG A 147 -13.25 -3.31 -21.14
N LYS A 148 -14.05 -3.97 -21.99
CA LYS A 148 -14.07 -3.68 -23.43
C LYS A 148 -14.50 -2.24 -23.74
N GLU A 149 -15.31 -1.64 -22.89
CA GLU A 149 -15.71 -0.23 -23.02
C GLU A 149 -14.53 0.75 -22.95
N LEU A 150 -13.38 0.34 -22.40
CA LEU A 150 -12.14 1.14 -22.47
C LEU A 150 -11.72 1.46 -23.91
N LEU A 151 -12.06 0.60 -24.89
CA LEU A 151 -11.77 0.85 -26.30
C LEU A 151 -12.58 2.02 -26.88
N ASN A 152 -13.63 2.47 -26.18
CA ASN A 152 -14.40 3.66 -26.55
C ASN A 152 -13.78 4.95 -26.00
N VAL A 153 -12.76 4.84 -25.14
CA VAL A 153 -12.07 6.00 -24.58
C VAL A 153 -11.16 6.63 -25.63
N LYS A 154 -11.34 7.92 -25.88
CA LYS A 154 -10.58 8.65 -26.90
C LYS A 154 -9.07 8.55 -26.66
N GLY A 155 -8.34 8.07 -27.66
CA GLY A 155 -6.88 7.93 -27.62
C GLY A 155 -6.39 6.64 -26.94
N LEU A 156 -7.27 5.84 -26.34
CA LEU A 156 -6.93 4.52 -25.81
C LEU A 156 -6.95 3.50 -26.95
N GLY A 157 -5.77 3.22 -27.52
CA GLY A 157 -5.61 2.25 -28.60
C GLY A 157 -5.49 0.80 -28.11
N PRO A 158 -5.49 -0.19 -29.03
CA PRO A 158 -5.41 -1.61 -28.70
C PRO A 158 -4.20 -1.98 -27.84
N LYS A 159 -3.04 -1.34 -28.06
CA LYS A 159 -1.83 -1.61 -27.26
C LYS A 159 -1.95 -1.06 -25.84
N ALA A 160 -2.49 0.14 -25.66
CA ALA A 160 -2.74 0.70 -24.33
C ALA A 160 -3.77 -0.15 -23.57
N TYR A 161 -4.80 -0.63 -24.26
CA TYR A 161 -5.76 -1.58 -23.71
C TYR A 161 -5.10 -2.87 -23.22
N GLU A 162 -4.29 -3.51 -24.08
CA GLU A 162 -3.54 -4.73 -23.76
C GLU A 162 -2.61 -4.56 -22.54
N GLN A 163 -1.97 -3.39 -22.40
CA GLN A 163 -1.10 -3.13 -21.24
C GLN A 163 -1.89 -2.82 -19.96
N ALA A 164 -3.02 -2.13 -20.05
CA ALA A 164 -3.74 -1.63 -18.87
C ALA A 164 -4.82 -2.59 -18.34
N ALA A 165 -5.48 -3.36 -19.22
CA ALA A 165 -6.75 -4.01 -18.90
C ALA A 165 -6.65 -4.99 -17.72
N GLY A 166 -5.54 -5.71 -17.56
CA GLY A 166 -5.34 -6.64 -16.45
C GLY A 166 -5.26 -5.99 -15.07
N PHE A 167 -4.94 -4.69 -15.01
CA PHE A 167 -4.75 -3.94 -13.76
C PHE A 167 -5.99 -3.11 -13.37
N LEU A 168 -6.94 -2.95 -14.29
CA LEU A 168 -8.17 -2.19 -14.10
C LEU A 168 -9.31 -3.13 -13.69
N ARG A 169 -9.91 -2.93 -12.53
CA ARG A 169 -10.99 -3.77 -12.00
C ARG A 169 -12.36 -3.09 -12.07
N ILE A 170 -13.39 -3.89 -12.30
CA ILE A 170 -14.79 -3.46 -12.30
C ILE A 170 -15.58 -4.42 -11.39
N PRO A 171 -15.72 -4.11 -10.09
CA PRO A 171 -16.36 -5.01 -9.13
C PRO A 171 -17.83 -5.33 -9.45
N ASP A 172 -18.57 -4.33 -9.91
CA ASP A 172 -20.01 -4.42 -10.19
C ASP A 172 -20.30 -4.54 -11.70
N GLY A 173 -19.36 -5.12 -12.46
CA GLY A 173 -19.45 -5.25 -13.92
C GLY A 173 -20.31 -6.43 -14.40
N ASP A 174 -20.60 -6.45 -15.70
CA ASP A 174 -21.38 -7.53 -16.33
C ASP A 174 -20.63 -8.87 -16.43
N ASN A 175 -19.30 -8.81 -16.40
CA ASN A 175 -18.40 -9.95 -16.53
C ASN A 175 -17.64 -10.15 -15.22
N PRO A 176 -17.82 -11.27 -14.51
CA PRO A 176 -17.22 -11.48 -13.21
C PRO A 176 -15.68 -11.53 -13.23
N LEU A 177 -15.07 -11.82 -14.40
CA LEU A 177 -13.62 -11.82 -14.55
C LEU A 177 -13.01 -10.42 -14.53
N ASP A 178 -13.80 -9.37 -14.78
CA ASP A 178 -13.33 -7.98 -14.75
C ASP A 178 -13.04 -7.50 -13.32
N ASN A 179 -13.44 -8.23 -12.29
CA ASN A 179 -13.03 -8.01 -10.89
C ASN A 179 -11.82 -8.85 -10.45
N SER A 180 -11.05 -9.40 -11.41
CA SER A 180 -9.84 -10.19 -11.15
C SER A 180 -8.64 -9.65 -11.91
N ALA A 181 -7.43 -10.12 -11.61
CA ALA A 181 -6.23 -9.85 -12.41
C ALA A 181 -6.14 -10.71 -13.69
N VAL A 182 -7.12 -11.57 -13.98
CA VAL A 182 -7.14 -12.35 -15.22
C VAL A 182 -7.25 -11.38 -16.40
N HIS A 183 -6.29 -11.44 -17.32
CA HIS A 183 -6.27 -10.57 -18.49
C HIS A 183 -7.38 -10.96 -19.49
N PRO A 184 -8.03 -9.99 -20.19
CA PRO A 184 -9.07 -10.29 -21.18
C PRO A 184 -8.67 -11.27 -22.29
N GLU A 185 -7.38 -11.33 -22.65
CA GLU A 185 -6.87 -12.31 -23.63
C GLU A 185 -7.09 -13.76 -23.19
N SER A 186 -7.17 -14.00 -21.88
CA SER A 186 -7.31 -15.33 -21.28
C SER A 186 -8.77 -15.71 -20.96
N TYR A 187 -9.74 -14.83 -21.25
CA TYR A 187 -11.16 -15.10 -20.93
C TYR A 187 -11.72 -16.31 -21.65
N THR A 188 -11.27 -16.56 -22.87
CA THR A 188 -11.67 -17.72 -23.67
C THR A 188 -11.26 -19.03 -22.99
N VAL A 189 -10.04 -19.09 -22.43
CA VAL A 189 -9.52 -20.24 -21.71
C VAL A 189 -10.31 -20.49 -20.42
N VAL A 190 -10.61 -19.44 -19.64
CA VAL A 190 -11.40 -19.57 -18.41
C VAL A 190 -12.83 -20.04 -18.71
N LYS A 191 -13.46 -19.51 -19.76
CA LYS A 191 -14.79 -19.98 -20.20
C LYS A 191 -14.78 -21.45 -20.62
N ARG A 192 -13.70 -21.91 -21.27
CA ARG A 192 -13.52 -23.32 -21.61
C ARG A 192 -13.38 -24.19 -20.36
N MET A 193 -12.57 -23.77 -19.39
CA MET A 193 -12.44 -24.47 -18.10
C MET A 193 -13.79 -24.61 -17.39
N ALA A 194 -14.56 -23.52 -17.30
CA ALA A 194 -15.88 -23.53 -16.68
C ALA A 194 -16.84 -24.50 -17.39
N LYS A 195 -16.84 -24.49 -18.74
CA LYS A 195 -17.65 -25.40 -19.57
C LYS A 195 -17.28 -26.87 -19.34
N ASP A 196 -15.99 -27.21 -19.33
CA ASP A 196 -15.51 -28.58 -19.15
C ASP A 196 -15.83 -29.11 -17.73
N MET A 197 -15.94 -28.21 -16.76
CA MET A 197 -16.38 -28.50 -15.39
C MET A 197 -17.92 -28.54 -15.22
N GLY A 198 -18.69 -28.12 -16.22
CA GLY A 198 -20.15 -28.04 -16.13
C GLY A 198 -20.67 -27.01 -15.13
N VAL A 199 -19.90 -25.95 -14.85
CA VAL A 199 -20.29 -24.87 -13.93
C VAL A 199 -20.22 -23.50 -14.61
N PRO A 200 -21.04 -22.52 -14.20
CA PRO A 200 -20.91 -21.15 -14.68
C PRO A 200 -19.61 -20.52 -14.13
N VAL A 201 -19.06 -19.53 -14.85
CA VAL A 201 -17.77 -18.88 -14.52
C VAL A 201 -17.79 -18.27 -13.12
N GLU A 202 -18.93 -17.70 -12.74
CA GLU A 202 -19.20 -17.08 -11.44
C GLU A 202 -19.00 -18.07 -10.28
N ARG A 203 -19.34 -19.35 -10.49
CA ARG A 203 -19.15 -20.42 -9.48
C ARG A 203 -17.73 -20.97 -9.46
N LEU A 204 -16.93 -20.71 -10.49
CA LEU A 204 -15.54 -21.12 -10.52
C LEU A 204 -14.67 -20.18 -9.66
N ILE A 205 -15.01 -18.90 -9.65
CA ILE A 205 -14.33 -17.88 -8.85
C ILE A 205 -14.53 -18.16 -7.36
N GLY A 206 -13.44 -18.21 -6.61
CA GLY A 206 -13.41 -18.54 -5.18
C GLY A 206 -13.53 -20.03 -4.86
N SER A 207 -13.89 -20.89 -5.82
CA SER A 207 -14.03 -22.33 -5.58
C SER A 207 -12.69 -23.07 -5.70
N ARG A 208 -11.91 -23.05 -4.62
CA ARG A 208 -10.60 -23.75 -4.55
C ARG A 208 -10.69 -25.23 -4.88
N GLU A 209 -11.74 -25.90 -4.42
CA GLU A 209 -11.95 -27.34 -4.68
C GLU A 209 -12.21 -27.62 -6.16
N SER A 210 -12.99 -26.78 -6.84
CA SER A 210 -13.23 -26.89 -8.28
C SER A 210 -11.93 -26.65 -9.06
N LEU A 211 -11.23 -25.57 -8.72
CA LEU A 211 -10.00 -25.16 -9.38
C LEU A 211 -8.88 -26.21 -9.29
N GLN A 212 -8.76 -26.91 -8.16
CA GLN A 212 -7.78 -28.00 -7.97
C GLN A 212 -8.05 -29.23 -8.83
N LYS A 213 -9.30 -29.45 -9.28
CA LYS A 213 -9.68 -30.57 -10.15
C LYS A 213 -9.33 -30.32 -11.63
N ILE A 214 -8.94 -29.09 -11.99
CA ILE A 214 -8.63 -28.73 -13.38
C ILE A 214 -7.25 -29.27 -13.75
N THR A 215 -7.21 -30.16 -14.74
CA THR A 215 -5.96 -30.60 -15.36
C THR A 215 -5.45 -29.53 -16.35
N LEU A 216 -4.55 -28.66 -15.88
CA LEU A 216 -4.07 -27.48 -16.64
C LEU A 216 -3.48 -27.82 -18.01
N ASN A 217 -2.81 -28.96 -18.15
CA ASN A 217 -2.21 -29.39 -19.43
C ASN A 217 -3.22 -29.45 -20.58
N ASN A 218 -4.50 -29.65 -20.30
CA ASN A 218 -5.56 -29.72 -21.32
C ASN A 218 -5.90 -28.35 -21.96
N TYR A 219 -5.40 -27.26 -21.37
CA TYR A 219 -5.71 -25.88 -21.74
C TYR A 219 -4.49 -25.12 -22.26
N VAL A 220 -3.34 -25.77 -22.41
CA VAL A 220 -2.15 -25.17 -23.00
C VAL A 220 -2.42 -24.89 -24.48
N THR A 221 -2.05 -23.68 -24.92
CA THR A 221 -2.11 -23.25 -26.32
C THR A 221 -0.80 -22.60 -26.72
N ASP A 222 -0.63 -22.27 -28.00
CA ASP A 222 0.56 -21.53 -28.48
C ASP A 222 0.70 -20.14 -27.82
N GLN A 223 -0.41 -19.58 -27.32
CA GLN A 223 -0.47 -18.26 -26.68
C GLN A 223 -0.52 -18.33 -25.15
N THR A 224 -0.99 -19.45 -24.58
CA THR A 224 -1.22 -19.60 -23.14
C THR A 224 -0.46 -20.81 -22.62
N GLY A 225 0.69 -20.54 -22.00
CA GLY A 225 1.53 -21.57 -21.37
C GLY A 225 1.09 -21.95 -19.96
N LEU A 226 1.74 -22.98 -19.41
CA LEU A 226 1.47 -23.46 -18.04
C LEU A 226 1.65 -22.39 -16.94
N PRO A 227 2.66 -21.49 -16.98
CA PRO A 227 2.77 -20.43 -15.97
C PRO A 227 1.52 -19.55 -15.92
N THR A 228 1.05 -19.06 -17.07
CA THR A 228 -0.18 -18.25 -17.19
C THR A 228 -1.40 -19.00 -16.66
N LEU A 229 -1.55 -20.29 -16.97
CA LEU A 229 -2.66 -21.10 -16.48
C LEU A 229 -2.62 -21.26 -14.95
N LYS A 230 -1.43 -21.40 -14.35
CA LYS A 230 -1.27 -21.43 -12.89
C LYS A 230 -1.66 -20.09 -12.28
N ASP A 231 -1.21 -18.98 -12.85
CA ASP A 231 -1.54 -17.64 -12.38
C ASP A 231 -3.05 -17.37 -12.46
N ILE A 232 -3.69 -17.77 -13.57
CA ILE A 232 -5.15 -17.70 -13.74
C ILE A 232 -5.86 -18.48 -12.63
N VAL A 233 -5.46 -19.72 -12.37
CA VAL A 233 -6.11 -20.54 -11.33
C VAL A 233 -5.87 -19.97 -9.93
N GLU A 234 -4.66 -19.48 -9.66
CA GLU A 234 -4.36 -18.83 -8.38
C GLU A 234 -5.16 -17.55 -8.19
N GLU A 235 -5.35 -16.77 -9.26
CA GLU A 235 -6.16 -15.56 -9.25
C GLU A 235 -7.65 -15.86 -9.10
N LEU A 236 -8.19 -16.84 -9.83
CA LEU A 236 -9.58 -17.27 -9.68
C LEU A 236 -9.86 -17.81 -8.26
N ALA A 237 -8.86 -18.36 -7.58
CA ALA A 237 -8.98 -18.78 -6.18
C ALA A 237 -9.07 -17.60 -5.19
N LYS A 238 -8.75 -16.37 -5.63
CA LYS A 238 -8.83 -15.13 -4.85
C LYS A 238 -10.07 -14.35 -5.29
N VAL A 239 -11.05 -14.17 -4.40
CA VAL A 239 -12.23 -13.35 -4.70
C VAL A 239 -11.88 -11.87 -4.58
N GLY A 240 -11.37 -11.25 -5.64
CA GLY A 240 -11.07 -9.81 -5.70
C GLY A 240 -10.24 -9.30 -4.52
N ARG A 241 -9.35 -10.15 -3.98
CA ARG A 241 -8.71 -9.92 -2.68
C ARG A 241 -7.62 -8.87 -2.80
N ASP A 242 -7.76 -7.79 -2.04
CA ASP A 242 -6.69 -6.80 -1.88
C ASP A 242 -5.44 -7.45 -1.26
N PRO A 243 -4.26 -7.38 -1.91
CA PRO A 243 -3.03 -7.98 -1.39
C PRO A 243 -2.48 -7.29 -0.14
N ARG A 244 -2.95 -6.09 0.20
CA ARG A 244 -2.42 -5.24 1.29
C ARG A 244 -2.86 -5.68 2.69
N GLY A 245 -3.85 -6.57 2.79
CA GLY A 245 -4.38 -7.05 4.07
C GLY A 245 -5.28 -6.02 4.78
N LYS A 246 -5.61 -6.29 6.04
CA LYS A 246 -6.42 -5.38 6.88
C LYS A 246 -5.52 -4.43 7.66
N VAL A 247 -5.99 -3.21 7.86
CA VAL A 247 -5.32 -2.24 8.75
C VAL A 247 -5.17 -2.82 10.15
N LYS A 248 -3.98 -2.65 10.75
CA LYS A 248 -3.70 -3.00 12.15
C LYS A 248 -3.59 -1.73 12.97
N VAL A 249 -4.09 -1.77 14.20
CA VAL A 249 -3.91 -0.69 15.15
C VAL A 249 -2.55 -0.89 15.82
N PHE A 250 -1.61 0.00 15.56
CA PHE A 250 -0.38 0.09 16.32
C PHE A 250 -0.56 1.09 17.47
N SER A 251 -0.10 0.72 18.65
CA SER A 251 -0.03 1.61 19.81
C SER A 251 1.27 1.37 20.57
N PHE A 252 1.99 2.44 20.86
CA PHE A 252 3.11 2.40 21.80
C PHE A 252 2.63 2.03 23.20
N ASP A 253 3.55 1.55 24.05
CA ASP A 253 3.23 1.35 25.46
C ASP A 253 2.84 2.69 26.12
N PRO A 254 1.67 2.76 26.78
CA PRO A 254 1.15 4.01 27.34
C PRO A 254 1.99 4.56 28.50
N ASN A 255 2.85 3.74 29.12
CA ASN A 255 3.68 4.11 30.25
C ASN A 255 5.03 4.69 29.82
N ILE A 256 5.39 4.59 28.54
CA ILE A 256 6.68 5.06 28.00
C ILE A 256 6.48 6.39 27.29
N ARG A 257 7.08 7.46 27.83
CA ARG A 257 7.04 8.83 27.26
C ARG A 257 8.39 9.49 27.15
N LYS A 258 9.35 9.08 27.99
CA LYS A 258 10.71 9.60 28.05
C LYS A 258 11.68 8.45 28.33
N VAL A 259 12.96 8.70 28.12
CA VAL A 259 14.02 7.68 28.27
C VAL A 259 14.07 7.13 29.69
N GLU A 260 13.75 7.94 30.70
CA GLU A 260 13.74 7.55 32.11
C GLU A 260 12.63 6.56 32.48
N ASP A 261 11.62 6.39 31.62
CA ASP A 261 10.55 5.41 31.83
C ASP A 261 11.01 4.00 31.41
N LEU A 262 12.08 3.89 30.62
CA LEU A 262 12.63 2.63 30.14
C LEU A 262 13.41 1.91 31.24
N LYS A 263 13.23 0.60 31.30
CA LYS A 263 14.04 -0.30 32.14
C LYS A 263 14.57 -1.43 31.30
N GLU A 264 15.78 -1.87 31.64
CA GLU A 264 16.36 -3.07 31.07
C GLU A 264 15.43 -4.27 31.25
N GLY A 265 15.32 -5.09 30.20
CA GLY A 265 14.45 -6.27 30.14
C GLY A 265 13.01 -6.00 29.70
N MET A 266 12.57 -4.73 29.57
CA MET A 266 11.23 -4.43 29.05
C MET A 266 11.09 -4.88 27.59
N ILE A 267 9.94 -5.47 27.25
CA ILE A 267 9.55 -5.78 25.88
C ILE A 267 8.50 -4.76 25.46
N LEU A 268 8.78 -4.02 24.39
CA LEU A 268 7.99 -2.88 23.95
C LEU A 268 7.68 -2.98 22.45
N PRO A 269 6.47 -2.61 22.02
CA PRO A 269 6.20 -2.37 20.61
C PRO A 269 6.95 -1.11 20.14
N GLY A 270 7.56 -1.19 18.97
CA GLY A 270 8.28 -0.09 18.36
C GLY A 270 8.12 -0.02 16.84
N LEU A 271 8.49 1.13 16.28
CA LEU A 271 8.49 1.38 14.84
C LEU A 271 9.92 1.61 14.35
N VAL A 272 10.31 0.91 13.29
CA VAL A 272 11.62 1.14 12.66
C VAL A 272 11.63 2.53 12.00
N THR A 273 12.47 3.43 12.51
CA THR A 273 12.59 4.81 12.01
C THR A 273 13.70 4.95 10.96
N ASN A 274 14.76 4.16 11.07
CA ASN A 274 15.90 4.21 10.16
C ASN A 274 16.61 2.86 10.07
N ILE A 275 17.24 2.59 8.93
CA ILE A 275 18.01 1.36 8.69
C ILE A 275 19.40 1.75 8.21
N THR A 276 20.42 1.16 8.84
CA THR A 276 21.84 1.36 8.52
C THR A 276 22.50 0.01 8.26
N ARG A 277 23.76 0.01 7.79
CA ARG A 277 24.50 -1.24 7.59
C ARG A 277 24.78 -2.01 8.88
N PHE A 278 24.85 -1.33 10.01
CA PHE A 278 25.20 -1.94 11.31
C PHE A 278 23.98 -2.22 12.19
N GLY A 279 22.76 -1.93 11.73
CA GLY A 279 21.55 -2.14 12.52
C GLY A 279 20.39 -1.25 12.10
N ALA A 280 19.34 -1.23 12.90
CA ALA A 280 18.14 -0.45 12.68
C ALA A 280 17.80 0.39 13.92
N PHE A 281 17.31 1.60 13.70
CA PHE A 281 16.80 2.47 14.75
C PHE A 281 15.30 2.23 14.89
N VAL A 282 14.85 2.10 16.14
CA VAL A 282 13.46 1.79 16.50
C VAL A 282 12.99 2.81 17.53
N ASP A 283 11.92 3.54 17.21
CA ASP A 283 11.20 4.35 18.17
C ASP A 283 10.29 3.45 19.01
N VAL A 284 10.40 3.53 20.33
CA VAL A 284 9.55 2.82 21.31
C VAL A 284 8.63 3.79 22.07
N GLY A 285 8.55 5.05 21.63
CA GLY A 285 7.79 6.10 22.28
C GLY A 285 8.59 6.84 23.37
N ALA A 286 9.91 6.72 23.41
CA ALA A 286 10.73 7.41 24.42
C ALA A 286 11.21 8.82 24.00
N LYS A 287 10.70 9.35 22.87
CA LYS A 287 11.19 10.56 22.15
C LYS A 287 12.63 10.44 21.65
N GLN A 288 13.18 9.24 21.74
CA GLN A 288 14.52 8.93 21.33
C GLN A 288 14.55 7.48 20.83
N ASP A 289 15.13 7.30 19.65
CA ASP A 289 15.24 6.00 19.02
C ASP A 289 16.30 5.15 19.72
N GLY A 290 15.97 3.87 19.88
CA GLY A 290 16.93 2.85 20.28
C GLY A 290 17.56 2.16 19.09
N LEU A 291 18.80 1.70 19.24
CA LEU A 291 19.51 0.97 18.21
C LEU A 291 19.37 -0.54 18.43
N VAL A 292 18.84 -1.24 17.44
CA VAL A 292 18.96 -2.69 17.29
C VAL A 292 20.19 -2.96 16.42
N HIS A 293 21.27 -3.43 17.01
CA HIS A 293 22.47 -3.80 16.25
C HIS A 293 22.17 -4.97 15.30
N ILE A 294 22.92 -5.11 14.20
CA ILE A 294 22.69 -6.15 13.18
C ILE A 294 22.69 -7.57 13.78
N SER A 295 23.55 -7.82 14.76
CA SER A 295 23.60 -9.09 15.48
C SER A 295 22.43 -9.32 16.43
N GLN A 296 21.57 -8.34 16.64
CA GLN A 296 20.38 -8.37 17.50
C GLN A 296 19.07 -8.34 16.71
N LEU A 297 19.12 -8.35 15.36
CA LEU A 297 17.93 -8.30 14.51
C LEU A 297 17.19 -9.65 14.39
N ALA A 298 17.92 -10.77 14.42
CA ALA A 298 17.32 -12.10 14.25
C ALA A 298 18.22 -13.20 14.84
N ASP A 299 17.64 -14.36 15.19
CA ASP A 299 18.35 -15.53 15.74
C ASP A 299 19.26 -16.28 14.75
N ARG A 300 19.49 -15.69 13.56
CA ARG A 300 20.39 -16.19 12.53
C ARG A 300 21.40 -15.12 12.15
N PHE A 301 22.44 -15.51 11.41
CA PHE A 301 23.35 -14.53 10.83
C PHE A 301 22.62 -13.64 9.81
N VAL A 302 22.81 -12.33 9.93
CA VAL A 302 22.22 -11.31 9.06
C VAL A 302 23.35 -10.51 8.44
N SER A 303 23.43 -10.52 7.11
CA SER A 303 24.39 -9.72 6.32
C SER A 303 23.90 -8.32 6.03
N ASP A 304 22.59 -8.16 5.80
CA ASP A 304 21.95 -6.88 5.51
C ASP A 304 20.68 -6.73 6.35
N PRO A 305 20.58 -5.68 7.20
CA PRO A 305 19.37 -5.39 7.96
C PRO A 305 18.09 -5.27 7.11
N ASN A 306 18.20 -4.87 5.84
CA ASN A 306 17.04 -4.74 4.94
C ASN A 306 16.37 -6.09 4.61
N GLU A 307 17.04 -7.22 4.88
CA GLU A 307 16.44 -8.55 4.76
C GLU A 307 15.43 -8.84 5.88
N ILE A 308 15.57 -8.17 7.03
CA ILE A 308 14.81 -8.46 8.26
C ILE A 308 13.78 -7.38 8.56
N VAL A 309 14.17 -6.11 8.38
CA VAL A 309 13.35 -4.96 8.74
C VAL A 309 13.15 -4.01 7.56
N ARG A 310 12.01 -3.31 7.58
CA ARG A 310 11.67 -2.22 6.66
C ARG A 310 11.37 -0.95 7.44
N LEU A 311 11.53 0.21 6.82
CA LEU A 311 11.13 1.48 7.41
C LEU A 311 9.63 1.45 7.77
N ASN A 312 9.29 2.02 8.93
CA ASN A 312 7.97 2.02 9.56
C ASN A 312 7.42 0.63 9.90
N GLN A 313 8.24 -0.43 9.87
CA GLN A 313 7.80 -1.75 10.32
C GLN A 313 7.57 -1.74 11.82
N GLU A 314 6.42 -2.27 12.22
CA GLU A 314 6.10 -2.60 13.60
C GLU A 314 6.93 -3.81 14.05
N VAL A 315 7.68 -3.64 15.13
CA VAL A 315 8.54 -4.68 15.71
C VAL A 315 8.30 -4.76 17.22
N GLN A 316 8.48 -5.95 17.79
CA GLN A 316 8.66 -6.11 19.23
C GLN A 316 10.15 -6.05 19.52
N VAL A 317 10.52 -5.26 20.52
CA VAL A 317 11.93 -5.09 20.92
C VAL A 317 12.08 -5.19 22.43
N LYS A 318 13.16 -5.83 22.85
CA LYS A 318 13.59 -5.90 24.24
C LYS A 318 14.65 -4.84 24.52
N VAL A 319 14.50 -4.10 25.61
CA VAL A 319 15.49 -3.14 26.09
C VAL A 319 16.66 -3.89 26.71
N LEU A 320 17.85 -3.76 26.12
CA LEU A 320 19.08 -4.36 26.64
C LEU A 320 19.85 -3.43 27.57
N GLU A 321 19.90 -2.14 27.24
CA GLU A 321 20.67 -1.16 28.01
C GLU A 321 20.08 0.23 27.80
N VAL A 322 20.06 1.04 28.86
CA VAL A 322 19.64 2.45 28.81
C VAL A 322 20.74 3.31 29.45
N ASP A 323 21.49 4.03 28.62
CA ASP A 323 22.49 5.01 29.06
C ASP A 323 21.90 6.41 28.95
N ILE A 324 21.39 6.92 30.08
CA ILE A 324 20.77 8.26 30.16
C ILE A 324 21.81 9.37 29.93
N ALA A 325 23.04 9.18 30.44
CA ALA A 325 24.09 10.20 30.36
C ALA A 325 24.52 10.44 28.91
N ARG A 326 24.64 9.37 28.12
CA ARG A 326 24.99 9.44 26.69
C ARG A 326 23.78 9.50 25.78
N LYS A 327 22.56 9.44 26.32
CA LYS A 327 21.32 9.34 25.56
C LYS A 327 21.43 8.18 24.55
N ARG A 328 21.58 6.94 25.03
CA ARG A 328 21.65 5.75 24.17
C ARG A 328 20.74 4.67 24.71
N ILE A 329 19.97 4.05 23.83
CA ILE A 329 19.11 2.92 24.14
C ILE A 329 19.55 1.77 23.24
N GLN A 330 19.94 0.65 23.82
CA GLN A 330 20.23 -0.59 23.09
C GLN A 330 19.02 -1.51 23.13
N LEU A 331 18.63 -2.01 21.97
CA LEU A 331 17.44 -2.83 21.77
C LEU A 331 17.82 -4.17 21.11
N SER A 332 16.99 -5.19 21.29
CA SER A 332 17.10 -6.48 20.60
C SER A 332 15.75 -6.96 20.08
N MET A 333 15.76 -7.61 18.91
CA MET A 333 14.60 -8.29 18.32
C MET A 333 14.64 -9.81 18.49
N LYS A 334 15.70 -10.37 19.09
CA LYS A 334 15.87 -11.83 19.28
C LYS A 334 15.05 -12.40 20.44
N GLU A 335 14.85 -11.60 21.47
CA GLU A 335 14.29 -12.04 22.75
C GLU A 335 12.98 -11.31 23.10
N ALA A 336 12.25 -10.87 22.08
CA ALA A 336 11.05 -10.02 22.19
C ALA A 336 9.78 -10.77 21.78
#